data_AF-A0AAT9LEZ1-F1
#
_entry.id   AF-A0AAT9LEZ1-F1
#
_cell.length_a   1.000
_cell.length_b   1.000
_cell.length_c   1.000
_cell.angle_alpha   90.00
_cell.angle_beta   90.00
_cell.angle_gamma   90.00
#
_symmetry.space_group_name_H-M   'P 1'
#
loop_
_entity.id
_entity.type
_entity.pdbx_description
1 polymer ?
#
loop_
_entity_poly.entity_id
_entity_poly.type
_entity_poly.pdbx_seq_one_letter_code
_entity_poly.pdbx_strand_id
1 'polypeptide(L)' 'MYQIPLWAWALLPVILLIQAFWIFQDAKRRGLNPWPWGALGLLNFPGSLITYLLVVSLIERRKRR' A
#
# COMPACT_ATOMS: atom_id res chain seq x y z
N MET A 1 -25.11 -22.41 -0.25
CA MET A 1 -24.81 -20.98 -0.44
C MET A 1 -23.99 -20.51 0.75
N TYR A 2 -22.71 -20.20 0.57
CA TYR A 2 -21.88 -19.65 1.64
C TYR A 2 -22.41 -18.25 2.00
N GLN A 3 -22.96 -18.09 3.19
CA GLN A 3 -23.37 -16.79 3.69
C GLN A 3 -22.11 -16.08 4.18
N ILE A 4 -21.63 -15.10 3.43
CA ILE A 4 -20.54 -14.23 3.89
C ILE A 4 -21.05 -13.51 5.14
N PRO A 5 -20.39 -13.67 6.29
CA PRO A 5 -20.87 -13.06 7.52
C PRO A 5 -20.74 -11.53 7.45
N LEU A 6 -21.72 -10.79 7.98
CA LEU A 6 -21.77 -9.32 7.89
C LEU A 6 -20.51 -8.63 8.43
N TRP A 7 -19.83 -9.21 9.42
CA TRP A 7 -18.57 -8.66 9.94
C TRP A 7 -17.45 -8.66 8.90
N ALA A 8 -17.46 -9.58 7.93
CA ALA A 8 -16.45 -9.65 6.88
C ALA A 8 -16.51 -8.42 5.96
N TRP A 9 -17.72 -7.89 5.74
CA TRP A 9 -17.93 -6.64 4.99
C TRP A 9 -17.37 -5.42 5.72
N ALA A 10 -17.39 -5.41 7.06
CA ALA A 10 -16.76 -4.37 7.86
C ALA A 10 -15.24 -4.51 7.94
N LEU A 11 -14.72 -5.75 7.85
CA LEU A 11 -13.29 -6.03 7.93
C LEU A 11 -12.52 -5.66 6.64
N LEU A 12 -13.18 -5.76 5.49
CA LEU A 12 -12.65 -5.35 4.18
C LEU A 12 -12.12 -3.90 4.15
N PRO A 13 -12.92 -2.86 4.47
CA PRO A 13 -12.45 -1.48 4.48
C PRO A 13 -11.39 -1.24 5.57
N VAL A 14 -11.48 -1.93 6.71
CA VAL A 14 -10.47 -1.80 7.79
C VAL A 14 -9.10 -2.28 7.31
N ILE A 15 -9.05 -3.45 6.65
CA ILE A 15 -7.80 -3.98 6.09
C ILE A 15 -7.26 -3.06 4.99
N LEU A 16 -8.13 -2.56 4.09
CA LEU A 16 -7.73 -1.62 3.03
C LEU A 16 -7.17 -0.32 3.59
N LEU A 17 -7.77 0.22 4.66
CA LEU A 17 -7.29 1.42 5.33
C LEU A 17 -5.94 1.19 6.03
N ILE A 18 -5.78 0.06 6.72
CA ILE A 18 -4.51 -0.31 7.37
C ILE A 18 -3.41 -0.46 6.32
N GLN A 19 -3.70 -1.12 5.20
CA GLN A 19 -2.78 -1.27 4.06
C GLN A 19 -2.37 0.10 3.50
N ALA A 20 -3.35 0.96 3.19
CA ALA A 20 -3.09 2.30 2.66
C ALA A 20 -2.29 3.16 3.64
N PHE A 21 -2.59 3.08 4.94
CA PHE A 21 -1.89 3.81 6.00
C PHE A 21 -0.43 3.36 6.13
N TRP A 22 -0.18 2.06 6.04
CA TRP A 22 1.18 1.51 6.05
C TRP A 22 2.02 2.02 4.88
N ILE A 23 1.48 2.01 3.66
CA ILE A 23 2.19 2.50 2.48
C ILE A 23 2.41 4.01 2.56
N PHE A 24 1.41 4.76 3.02
CA PHE A 24 1.52 6.21 3.24
C PHE A 24 2.66 6.54 4.22
N GLN A 25 2.75 5.78 5.33
CA GLN A 25 3.78 5.98 6.34
C GLN A 25 5.17 5.53 5.86
N ASP A 26 5.28 4.43 5.11
CA ASP A 26 6.54 3.98 4.53
C ASP A 26 7.08 4.97 3.50
N ALA A 27 6.22 5.52 2.63
CA ALA A 27 6.59 6.58 1.69
C ALA A 27 7.07 7.84 2.41
N LYS A 28 6.36 8.26 3.48
CA LYS A 28 6.73 9.42 4.29
C LYS A 28 8.08 9.25 4.96
N ARG A 29 8.36 8.07 5.55
CA ARG A 29 9.66 7.74 6.17
C ARG A 29 10.82 7.76 5.17
N ARG A 30 10.55 7.47 3.90
CA ARG A 30 11.55 7.46 2.82
C ARG A 30 11.72 8.82 2.14
N GLY A 31 11.04 9.88 2.60
CA GLY A 31 11.10 11.22 2.02
C GLY A 31 10.42 11.34 0.64
N LEU A 32 9.53 10.40 0.32
CA LEU A 32 8.76 10.38 -0.92
C LEU A 32 7.39 11.01 -0.67
N ASN A 33 6.80 11.64 -1.70
CA ASN A 33 5.47 12.23 -1.59
C ASN A 33 4.42 11.14 -1.27
N PRO A 34 3.79 11.15 -0.08
CA PRO A 34 2.97 10.03 0.40
C PRO A 34 1.55 9.99 -0.21
N TRP A 35 1.09 11.08 -0.82
CA TRP A 35 -0.24 11.20 -1.45
C TRP A 35 -0.53 10.17 -2.55
N PRO A 36 0.32 10.02 -3.59
CA PRO A 36 0.11 9.01 -4.64
C PRO A 36 0.13 7.57 -4.08
N TRP A 37 0.86 7.33 -3.00
CA TRP A 37 0.99 6.00 -2.39
C TRP A 37 -0.22 5.59 -1.56
N GLY A 38 -0.85 6.53 -0.83
CA GLY A 38 -2.11 6.28 -0.14
C GLY A 38 -3.25 5.96 -1.11
N ALA A 39 -3.34 6.68 -2.23
CA ALA A 39 -4.32 6.43 -3.29
C ALA A 39 -4.10 5.07 -3.98
N LEU A 40 -2.83 4.71 -4.29
CA LEU A 40 -2.50 3.40 -4.86
C LEU A 40 -2.78 2.25 -3.88
N GLY A 41 -2.56 2.46 -2.58
CA GLY A 41 -2.85 1.48 -1.53
C GLY A 41 -4.33 1.17 -1.37
N LEU A 42 -5.21 2.15 -1.64
CA LEU A 42 -6.66 2.00 -1.67
C LEU A 42 -7.16 1.36 -2.97
N LEU A 43 -6.46 1.56 -4.08
CA LEU A 43 -6.90 1.13 -5.41
C LEU A 43 -6.42 -0.29 -5.81
N ASN A 44 -5.35 -0.82 -5.20
CA ASN A 44 -4.66 -2.01 -5.73
C ASN A 44 -4.74 -3.26 -4.84
N PHE A 45 -5.39 -4.28 -5.41
CA PHE A 45 -5.08 -5.70 -5.27
C PHE A 45 -4.36 -6.06 -6.58
N PRO A 46 -3.04 -6.39 -6.66
CA PRO A 46 -2.14 -7.03 -5.71
C PRO A 46 -0.96 -6.12 -5.30
N GLY A 47 -0.91 -5.70 -4.02
CA GLY A 47 0.07 -4.74 -3.51
C GLY A 47 1.55 -5.17 -3.52
N SER A 48 1.85 -6.42 -3.88
CA SER A 48 3.22 -6.97 -3.90
C SER A 48 4.08 -6.42 -5.03
N LEU A 49 3.51 -6.16 -6.20
CA LEU A 49 4.27 -5.66 -7.35
C LEU A 49 4.70 -4.19 -7.16
N ILE A 50 3.82 -3.39 -6.55
CA ILE A 50 4.06 -1.97 -6.29
C ILE A 50 5.13 -1.80 -5.20
N THR A 51 5.08 -2.60 -4.14
CA THR A 51 6.12 -2.61 -3.10
C THR A 51 7.47 -3.09 -3.64
N TYR A 52 7.48 -4.11 -4.49
CA TYR A 52 8.71 -4.57 -5.14
C TYR A 52 9.35 -3.50 -6.03
N LEU A 53 8.57 -2.88 -6.92
CA LEU A 53 9.08 -1.83 -7.82
C LEU A 53 9.54 -0.58 -7.06
N LEU A 54 8.89 -0.27 -5.93
CA LEU A 54 9.32 0.79 -5.01
C LEU A 54 10.69 0.51 -4.40
N VAL A 55 10.88 -0.69 -3.85
CA VAL A 55 12.14 -1.12 -3.24
C VAL A 55 13.25 -1.08 -4.28
N VAL A 56 13.01 -1.65 -5.46
CA VAL A 56 13.96 -1.65 -6.58
C VAL A 56 14.30 -0.22 -7.01
N SER A 57 13.29 0.62 -7.27
CA SER A 57 13.50 2.00 -7.74
C SER A 57 14.20 2.90 -6.72
N LEU A 58 14.02 2.64 -5.42
CA LEU A 58 14.70 3.35 -4.34
C LEU A 58 16.18 2.95 -4.24
N ILE A 59 16.46 1.64 -4.34
CA ILE A 59 17.82 1.11 -4.33
C ILE A 59 18.62 1.70 -5.51
N GLU A 60 18.01 1.75 -6.69
CA GLU A 60 18.62 2.31 -7.90
C GLU A 60 18.97 3.80 -7.75
N ARG A 61 18.08 4.59 -7.12
CA ARG A 61 18.30 6.03 -6.91
C ARG A 61 19.40 6.35 -5.90
N ARG A 62 19.61 5.47 -4.92
CA ARG A 62 20.71 5.61 -3.95
C ARG A 62 22.05 5.22 -4.56
N LYS A 63 22.06 4.32 -5.55
CA LYS A 63 23.28 3.87 -6.23
C LYS A 63 23.80 4.86 -7.28
N ARG A 64 22.93 5.76 -7.78
CA ARG A 64 23.28 6.80 -8.76
C ARG A 64 23.63 8.16 -8.15
N ARG A 65 23.62 8.31 -6.83
CA ARG A 65 24.06 9.51 -6.12
C ARG A 65 25.31 9.25 -5.31
#